data_AF-A0A6P6EHH7-F1
#
_entry.id   AF-A0A6P6EHH7-F1
#
_cell.length_a   1.000
_cell.length_b   1.000
_cell.length_c   1.000
_cell.angle_alpha   90.00
_cell.angle_beta   90.00
_cell.angle_gamma   90.00
#
_symmetry.space_group_name_H-M   'P 1'
#
loop_
_entity.id
_entity.type
_entity.pdbx_description
1 polymer ?
#
loop_
_entity_poly.entity_id
_entity_poly.type
_entity_poly.pdbx_seq_one_letter_code
_entity_poly.pdbx_strand_id
1 'polypeptide(L)'
;MAPWLQLCSVFFTVNACLNGSQLAVAAGGSGRARGADTCGWRGVGPASRNSGLNNITFRYDNCTTYVNPVGKHMIADAQNITISQYACHDQVAVTILWSPGALGIEFLKGFRVILEELKSEGRQCQQLILKDPKQLNSSFKRTGMESQPFLNMKFETDYFVKIVPFPSIKNESSYHPFFFRTRACDLLLQPDNLACKPFWKPRSLNVTQHGVDLQVSFDHAPHSFGFRFFYLHYKLKHEGPFRRKICKQEQNAETTCCLLQNVPPGDYIIELVDDSNTTRKVMHYALKPVHSPWAGPIRAVAITVPLVVISAFATLFTVMCRKKQQGISVRCVPLGGRPGGMAAERETGSTCFVQVFLCYSSKDGQNHMNVVQCFAYFLQDFCGCEVALDLWEDRSVFREGQREWVIQKIHESQFI
;
A
#
# COMPACT_ATOMS: atom_id res chain seq x y z
N MET A 1 45.75 -31.11 -54.83
CA MET A 1 44.45 -31.20 -55.52
C MET A 1 43.84 -32.54 -55.13
N ALA A 2 42.96 -32.53 -54.13
CA ALA A 2 42.49 -33.75 -53.48
C ALA A 2 40.98 -33.94 -53.73
N PRO A 3 40.50 -35.17 -54.00
CA PRO A 3 39.18 -35.45 -54.59
C PRO A 3 38.02 -35.36 -53.59
N TRP A 4 38.29 -34.89 -52.37
CA TRP A 4 37.34 -34.91 -51.25
C TRP A 4 36.32 -33.77 -51.30
N LEU A 5 36.61 -32.67 -51.99
CA LEU A 5 35.70 -31.53 -52.09
C LEU A 5 34.55 -31.74 -53.10
N GLN A 6 34.69 -32.65 -54.07
CA GLN A 6 33.60 -32.98 -55.01
C GLN A 6 32.58 -33.97 -54.43
N LEU A 7 32.97 -34.81 -53.47
CA LEU A 7 32.02 -35.69 -52.77
C LEU A 7 31.10 -34.90 -51.83
N CYS A 8 31.61 -33.85 -51.17
CA CYS A 8 30.78 -33.00 -50.30
C CYS A 8 29.74 -32.17 -51.07
N SER A 9 30.02 -31.74 -52.31
CA SER A 9 29.02 -31.00 -53.11
C SER A 9 27.89 -31.88 -53.65
N VAL A 10 28.15 -33.18 -53.84
CA VAL A 10 27.12 -34.15 -54.28
C VAL A 10 26.20 -34.54 -53.11
N PHE A 11 26.72 -34.72 -51.90
CA PHE A 11 25.87 -35.02 -50.73
C PHE A 11 24.98 -33.82 -50.33
N PHE A 12 25.43 -32.58 -50.53
CA PHE A 12 24.58 -31.40 -50.28
C PHE A 12 23.52 -31.15 -51.38
N THR A 13 23.78 -31.50 -52.63
CA THR A 13 22.81 -31.35 -53.72
C THR A 13 21.79 -32.49 -53.76
N VAL A 14 22.18 -33.72 -53.43
CA VAL A 14 21.24 -34.87 -53.37
C VAL A 14 20.32 -34.79 -52.14
N ASN A 15 20.80 -34.25 -50.99
CA ASN A 15 19.96 -34.08 -49.81
C ASN A 15 19.01 -32.86 -49.92
N ALA A 16 19.35 -31.86 -50.73
CA ALA A 16 18.47 -30.74 -51.07
C ALA A 16 17.41 -31.10 -52.12
N CYS A 17 17.70 -32.06 -53.01
CA CYS A 17 16.74 -32.53 -54.02
C CYS A 17 15.84 -33.68 -53.55
N LEU A 18 16.20 -34.43 -52.50
CA LEU A 18 15.37 -35.52 -51.94
C LEU A 18 14.52 -35.12 -50.72
N ASN A 19 14.80 -33.98 -50.07
CA ASN A 19 13.94 -33.42 -49.00
C ASN A 19 13.10 -32.21 -49.45
N GLY A 20 13.13 -31.86 -50.74
CA GLY A 20 12.34 -30.77 -51.32
C GLY A 20 10.88 -31.13 -51.64
N SER A 21 10.42 -32.33 -51.29
CA SER A 21 9.08 -32.85 -51.66
C SER A 21 8.11 -33.03 -50.50
N GLN A 22 8.40 -32.54 -49.29
CA GLN A 22 7.47 -32.62 -48.15
C GLN A 22 7.07 -31.28 -47.52
N LEU A 23 7.35 -30.14 -48.15
CA LEU A 23 6.97 -28.84 -47.62
C LEU A 23 6.41 -27.91 -48.70
N ALA A 24 5.30 -28.31 -49.33
CA ALA A 24 4.36 -27.38 -49.94
C ALA A 24 3.04 -28.10 -50.29
N VAL A 25 1.93 -27.51 -49.84
CA VAL A 25 0.54 -27.72 -50.31
C VAL A 25 -0.29 -28.82 -49.62
N ALA A 26 -1.19 -28.30 -48.78
CA ALA A 26 -2.61 -28.63 -48.66
C ALA A 26 -3.08 -29.76 -47.72
N ALA A 27 -3.60 -29.28 -46.59
CA ALA A 27 -5.00 -29.40 -46.20
C ALA A 27 -5.57 -30.78 -45.85
N GLY A 28 -5.92 -30.94 -44.56
CA GLY A 28 -6.96 -31.86 -44.10
C GLY A 28 -6.50 -32.78 -42.97
N GLY A 29 -6.76 -32.40 -41.71
CA GLY A 29 -6.38 -33.22 -40.56
C GLY A 29 -6.83 -32.69 -39.20
N SER A 30 -8.15 -32.64 -39.00
CA SER A 30 -8.91 -32.64 -37.73
C SER A 30 -8.14 -32.42 -36.40
N GLY A 31 -8.12 -31.18 -35.93
CA GLY A 31 -7.83 -30.81 -34.54
C GLY A 31 -8.63 -29.55 -34.20
N ARG A 32 -9.57 -29.65 -33.24
CA ARG A 32 -10.55 -28.59 -32.90
C ARG A 32 -9.88 -27.31 -32.37
N ALA A 33 -9.53 -26.38 -33.27
CA ALA A 33 -9.35 -24.98 -32.94
C ALA A 33 -10.72 -24.27 -33.03
N ARG A 34 -11.41 -24.11 -31.90
CA ARG A 34 -12.55 -23.19 -31.78
C ARG A 34 -12.01 -21.86 -31.28
N GLY A 35 -11.93 -20.86 -32.15
CA GLY A 35 -11.68 -19.49 -31.74
C GLY A 35 -10.85 -18.72 -32.74
N ALA A 36 -11.51 -18.12 -33.74
CA ALA A 36 -11.01 -16.95 -34.48
C ALA A 36 -12.09 -16.38 -35.43
N ASP A 37 -12.95 -17.23 -36.03
CA ASP A 37 -13.84 -16.82 -37.13
C ASP A 37 -15.35 -16.77 -36.76
N THR A 38 -15.76 -16.07 -35.70
CA THR A 38 -17.17 -16.09 -35.23
C THR A 38 -17.84 -14.72 -35.11
N CYS A 39 -17.39 -13.72 -35.85
CA CYS A 39 -17.89 -12.35 -35.72
C CYS A 39 -18.81 -11.85 -36.81
N GLY A 40 -18.84 -12.53 -37.95
CA GLY A 40 -19.67 -12.17 -39.08
C GLY A 40 -20.76 -13.21 -39.30
N TRP A 41 -22.01 -12.76 -39.28
CA TRP A 41 -23.10 -13.23 -40.14
C TRP A 41 -23.08 -14.73 -40.50
N ARG A 42 -23.84 -15.55 -39.75
CA ARG A 42 -24.54 -16.66 -40.42
C ARG A 42 -25.59 -16.03 -41.34
N GLY A 43 -25.16 -15.71 -42.55
CA GLY A 43 -25.93 -15.51 -43.78
C GLY A 43 -27.32 -14.89 -43.66
N VAL A 44 -27.49 -13.73 -44.29
CA VAL A 44 -28.75 -13.46 -44.99
C VAL A 44 -28.88 -14.53 -46.09
N GLY A 45 -29.64 -15.57 -45.76
CA GLY A 45 -29.97 -16.73 -46.58
C GLY A 45 -30.79 -17.69 -45.70
N PRO A 46 -31.86 -18.33 -46.20
CA PRO A 46 -32.81 -19.07 -45.36
C PRO A 46 -32.19 -20.39 -44.88
N ALA A 47 -31.45 -20.36 -43.78
CA ALA A 47 -31.01 -21.54 -43.06
C ALA A 47 -30.98 -21.19 -41.58
N SER A 48 -32.06 -21.44 -40.82
CA SER A 48 -32.26 -22.75 -40.19
C SER A 48 -30.92 -23.38 -39.82
N ARG A 49 -30.28 -22.83 -38.78
CA ARG A 49 -29.35 -23.63 -37.99
C ARG A 49 -30.19 -24.23 -36.87
N ASN A 50 -30.71 -25.41 -37.17
CA ASN A 50 -31.45 -26.26 -36.25
C ASN A 50 -30.57 -26.55 -35.02
N SER A 51 -30.77 -25.78 -33.97
CA SER A 51 -30.52 -26.18 -32.59
C SER A 51 -31.56 -27.22 -32.17
N GLY A 52 -31.74 -28.31 -32.92
CA GLY A 52 -32.76 -29.34 -32.64
C GLY A 52 -34.21 -28.84 -32.57
N LEU A 53 -34.48 -27.56 -32.83
CA LEU A 53 -35.82 -26.99 -32.89
C LEU A 53 -36.45 -27.35 -34.22
N ASN A 54 -37.43 -28.25 -34.19
CA ASN A 54 -38.37 -28.34 -35.29
C ASN A 54 -39.16 -27.02 -35.35
N ASN A 55 -38.87 -26.22 -36.39
CA ASN A 55 -39.80 -25.31 -37.06
C ASN A 55 -40.07 -23.90 -36.47
N ILE A 56 -39.34 -23.38 -35.47
CA ILE A 56 -39.52 -21.97 -35.06
C ILE A 56 -38.54 -21.07 -35.83
N THR A 57 -39.07 -20.06 -36.51
CA THR A 57 -38.25 -19.07 -37.23
C THR A 57 -38.54 -17.64 -36.77
N PHE A 58 -37.46 -16.90 -36.48
CA PHE A 58 -37.53 -15.50 -36.09
C PHE A 58 -37.08 -14.58 -37.22
N ARG A 59 -37.70 -13.40 -37.29
CA ARG A 59 -37.22 -12.20 -37.97
C ARG A 59 -36.60 -11.29 -36.92
N TYR A 60 -35.44 -10.72 -37.23
CA TYR A 60 -34.70 -9.84 -36.33
C TYR A 60 -34.82 -8.41 -36.83
N ASP A 61 -35.26 -7.51 -35.96
CA ASP A 61 -35.34 -6.08 -36.21
C ASP A 61 -34.67 -5.32 -35.06
N ASN A 62 -34.17 -4.11 -35.34
CA ASN A 62 -33.79 -3.18 -34.28
C ASN A 62 -35.06 -2.58 -33.67
N CYS A 63 -35.06 -2.32 -32.36
CA CYS A 63 -36.24 -1.82 -31.64
C CYS A 63 -36.67 -0.38 -32.01
N THR A 64 -36.26 0.13 -33.16
CA THR A 64 -36.59 1.46 -33.69
C THR A 64 -38.05 1.58 -34.15
N THR A 65 -38.76 0.46 -34.32
CA THR A 65 -40.18 0.48 -34.70
C THR A 65 -41.05 0.61 -33.45
N TYR A 66 -41.45 1.84 -33.16
CA TYR A 66 -42.20 2.29 -31.98
C TYR A 66 -43.64 1.75 -31.95
N VAL A 67 -43.81 0.44 -31.85
CA VAL A 67 -45.12 -0.17 -31.57
C VAL A 67 -44.91 -1.14 -30.42
N ASN A 68 -45.31 -0.71 -29.23
CA ASN A 68 -45.70 -1.61 -28.16
C ASN A 68 -47.14 -2.04 -28.46
N PRO A 69 -47.38 -3.16 -29.19
CA PRO A 69 -48.72 -3.67 -29.26
C PRO A 69 -49.13 -4.02 -27.82
N VAL A 70 -50.08 -3.26 -27.28
CA VAL A 70 -50.62 -3.50 -25.95
C VAL A 70 -51.25 -4.89 -25.98
N GLY A 71 -50.73 -5.77 -25.13
CA GLY A 71 -51.26 -7.12 -24.98
C GLY A 71 -52.65 -7.07 -24.36
N LYS A 72 -53.52 -8.00 -24.76
CA LYS A 72 -54.78 -8.27 -24.06
C LYS A 72 -54.66 -9.46 -23.10
N HIS A 73 -53.62 -10.27 -23.28
CA HIS A 73 -53.39 -11.52 -22.56
C HIS A 73 -52.13 -11.43 -21.71
N MET A 74 -52.15 -12.04 -20.54
CA MET A 74 -50.99 -12.14 -19.66
C MET A 74 -50.03 -13.19 -20.23
N ILE A 75 -48.79 -12.77 -20.52
CA ILE A 75 -47.70 -13.63 -20.97
C ILE A 75 -46.68 -13.71 -19.84
N ALA A 76 -46.24 -14.93 -19.50
CA ALA A 76 -45.21 -15.12 -18.48
C ALA A 76 -43.86 -14.53 -18.90
N ASP A 77 -43.11 -14.08 -17.89
CA ASP A 77 -41.77 -13.54 -18.06
C ASP A 77 -40.80 -14.65 -18.53
N ALA A 78 -39.69 -14.25 -19.16
CA ALA A 78 -38.65 -15.19 -19.59
C ALA A 78 -37.99 -15.87 -18.38
N GLN A 79 -37.67 -17.15 -18.52
CA GLN A 79 -37.07 -17.99 -17.48
C GLN A 79 -35.70 -18.50 -17.90
N ASN A 80 -34.89 -18.99 -16.95
CA ASN A 80 -33.58 -19.62 -17.22
C ASN A 80 -32.66 -18.76 -18.09
N ILE A 81 -32.55 -17.47 -17.76
CA ILE A 81 -31.69 -16.54 -18.50
C ILE A 81 -30.23 -16.93 -18.25
N THR A 82 -29.50 -17.18 -19.32
CA THR A 82 -28.07 -17.49 -19.31
C THR A 82 -27.35 -16.65 -20.34
N ILE A 83 -26.09 -16.33 -20.05
CA ILE A 83 -25.30 -15.40 -20.85
C ILE A 83 -24.09 -16.15 -21.40
N SER A 84 -24.01 -16.25 -22.73
CA SER A 84 -22.84 -16.77 -23.43
C SER A 84 -21.95 -15.60 -23.84
N GLN A 85 -20.69 -15.61 -23.40
CA GLN A 85 -19.72 -14.57 -23.70
C GLN A 85 -18.54 -15.16 -24.46
N TYR A 86 -18.13 -14.51 -25.52
CA TYR A 86 -17.00 -14.95 -26.35
C TYR A 86 -16.28 -13.73 -26.93
N ALA A 87 -15.03 -13.94 -27.30
CA ALA A 87 -14.27 -12.95 -28.04
C ALA A 87 -14.77 -12.86 -29.48
N CYS A 88 -14.84 -11.62 -29.95
CA CYS A 88 -15.14 -11.33 -31.32
C CYS A 88 -14.16 -10.26 -31.86
N HIS A 89 -13.20 -10.69 -32.67
CA HIS A 89 -12.01 -9.90 -32.99
C HIS A 89 -11.37 -9.38 -31.69
N ASP A 90 -11.34 -8.06 -31.51
CA ASP A 90 -10.73 -7.40 -30.34
C ASP A 90 -11.76 -6.95 -29.29
N GLN A 91 -12.99 -7.47 -29.35
CA GLN A 91 -14.10 -7.02 -28.50
C GLN A 91 -14.87 -8.18 -27.89
N VAL A 92 -15.68 -7.89 -26.87
CA VAL A 92 -16.59 -8.87 -26.29
C VAL A 92 -17.86 -8.94 -27.12
N ALA A 93 -18.31 -10.15 -27.42
CA ALA A 93 -19.64 -10.42 -27.93
C ALA A 93 -20.44 -11.22 -26.89
N VAL A 94 -21.72 -10.88 -26.75
CA VAL A 94 -22.61 -11.51 -25.79
C VAL A 94 -23.86 -12.02 -26.50
N THR A 95 -24.19 -13.29 -26.27
CA THR A 95 -25.45 -13.88 -26.70
C THR A 95 -26.27 -14.27 -25.48
N ILE A 96 -27.53 -13.87 -25.45
CA ILE A 96 -28.45 -14.17 -24.35
C ILE A 96 -29.30 -15.38 -24.74
N LEU A 97 -29.37 -16.36 -23.84
CA LEU A 97 -30.20 -17.55 -23.99
C LEU A 97 -31.24 -17.57 -22.87
N TRP A 98 -32.47 -17.92 -23.21
CA TRP A 98 -33.57 -18.00 -22.24
C TRP A 98 -34.59 -19.06 -22.63
N SER A 99 -35.47 -19.42 -21.70
CA SER A 99 -36.64 -20.26 -21.95
C SER A 99 -37.92 -19.42 -21.87
N PRO A 100 -38.89 -19.60 -22.76
CA PRO A 100 -40.16 -18.89 -22.69
C PRO A 100 -41.00 -19.43 -21.51
N GLY A 101 -41.77 -18.55 -20.86
CA GLY A 101 -42.74 -18.96 -19.86
C GLY A 101 -43.89 -19.77 -20.48
N ALA A 102 -44.46 -20.70 -19.72
CA ALA A 102 -45.54 -21.57 -20.20
C ALA A 102 -46.90 -20.88 -20.30
N LEU A 103 -47.09 -19.75 -19.62
CA LEU A 103 -48.36 -19.02 -19.54
C LEU A 103 -48.47 -18.00 -20.69
N GLY A 104 -49.56 -18.09 -21.46
CA GLY A 104 -49.86 -17.14 -22.54
C GLY A 104 -48.89 -17.22 -23.72
N ILE A 105 -48.15 -18.33 -23.86
CA ILE A 105 -47.17 -18.53 -24.93
C ILE A 105 -47.84 -18.58 -26.32
N GLU A 106 -49.09 -19.02 -26.38
CA GLU A 106 -49.93 -19.05 -27.57
C GLU A 106 -50.29 -17.65 -28.10
N PHE A 107 -50.18 -16.61 -27.28
CA PHE A 107 -50.43 -15.22 -27.66
C PHE A 107 -49.13 -14.46 -28.00
N LEU A 108 -47.98 -15.12 -27.84
CA LEU A 108 -46.67 -14.51 -28.05
C LEU A 108 -46.42 -14.24 -29.53
N LYS A 109 -46.00 -13.02 -29.85
CA LYS A 109 -45.53 -12.64 -31.19
C LYS A 109 -44.01 -12.55 -31.27
N GLY A 110 -43.33 -12.46 -30.13
CA GLY A 110 -41.88 -12.44 -30.08
C GLY A 110 -41.32 -11.89 -28.77
N PHE A 111 -40.01 -11.60 -28.78
CA PHE A 111 -39.28 -11.06 -27.64
C PHE A 111 -38.50 -9.80 -28.02
N ARG A 112 -38.39 -8.86 -27.09
CA ARG A 112 -37.37 -7.80 -27.15
C ARG A 112 -36.32 -8.06 -26.10
N VAL A 113 -35.07 -8.00 -26.51
CA VAL A 113 -33.91 -8.16 -25.65
C VAL A 113 -33.23 -6.81 -25.57
N ILE A 114 -33.33 -6.18 -24.40
CA ILE A 114 -32.80 -4.84 -24.12
C ILE A 114 -31.58 -5.02 -23.23
N LEU A 115 -30.43 -4.51 -23.67
CA LEU A 115 -29.15 -4.60 -23.00
C LEU A 115 -28.64 -3.19 -22.70
N GLU A 116 -28.30 -2.92 -21.45
CA GLU A 116 -27.88 -1.59 -20.98
C GLU A 116 -26.64 -1.69 -20.08
N GLU A 117 -25.70 -0.77 -20.25
CA GLU A 117 -24.50 -0.62 -19.40
C GLU A 117 -24.90 0.08 -18.08
N LEU A 118 -24.44 -0.41 -16.92
CA LEU A 118 -24.84 0.20 -15.64
C LEU A 118 -24.24 1.60 -15.42
N LYS A 119 -23.05 1.84 -15.97
CA LYS A 119 -22.26 3.06 -15.74
C LYS A 119 -22.34 4.08 -16.87
N SER A 120 -23.04 3.76 -17.96
CA SER A 120 -23.15 4.61 -19.15
C SER A 120 -24.56 4.51 -19.76
N GLU A 121 -24.92 5.43 -20.65
CA GLU A 121 -26.22 5.39 -21.34
C GLU A 121 -26.22 4.50 -22.61
N GLY A 122 -25.32 3.52 -22.69
CA GLY A 122 -25.27 2.58 -23.80
C GLY A 122 -26.45 1.60 -23.78
N ARG A 123 -27.53 1.90 -24.52
CA ARG A 123 -28.70 1.02 -24.71
C ARG A 123 -28.65 0.34 -26.08
N GLN A 124 -28.61 -0.99 -26.09
CA GLN A 124 -28.76 -1.82 -27.28
C GLN A 124 -30.05 -2.62 -27.19
N CYS A 125 -30.78 -2.75 -28.30
CA CYS A 125 -32.06 -3.47 -28.30
C CYS A 125 -32.25 -4.26 -29.59
N GLN A 126 -32.56 -5.55 -29.41
CA GLN A 126 -32.90 -6.47 -30.49
C GLN A 126 -34.34 -6.95 -30.33
N GLN A 127 -35.10 -6.97 -31.42
CA GLN A 127 -36.46 -7.46 -31.47
C GLN A 127 -36.53 -8.74 -32.32
N LEU A 128 -36.92 -9.84 -31.68
CA LEU A 128 -37.14 -11.14 -32.29
C LEU A 128 -38.64 -11.33 -32.53
N ILE A 129 -39.07 -11.37 -33.79
CA ILE A 129 -40.46 -11.51 -34.19
C ILE A 129 -40.67 -12.91 -34.78
N LEU A 130 -41.65 -13.66 -34.28
CA LEU A 130 -42.02 -14.95 -34.86
C LEU A 130 -42.57 -14.74 -36.28
N LYS A 131 -42.04 -15.48 -37.25
CA LYS A 131 -42.57 -15.42 -38.63
C LYS A 131 -43.99 -15.96 -38.73
N ASP A 132 -44.31 -16.96 -37.91
CA ASP A 132 -45.66 -17.50 -37.78
C ASP A 132 -45.99 -17.63 -36.27
N PRO A 133 -46.90 -16.79 -35.75
CA PRO A 133 -47.19 -16.71 -34.32
C PRO A 133 -47.94 -17.93 -33.78
N LYS A 134 -48.55 -18.77 -34.63
CA LYS A 134 -49.29 -19.96 -34.18
C LYS A 134 -48.41 -21.20 -33.93
N GLN A 135 -47.09 -21.07 -34.10
CA GLN A 135 -46.16 -22.19 -33.96
C GLN A 135 -45.84 -22.56 -32.51
N LEU A 136 -46.00 -21.62 -31.57
CA LEU A 136 -45.64 -21.85 -30.18
C LEU A 136 -46.83 -22.39 -29.38
N ASN A 137 -46.62 -23.55 -28.78
CA ASN A 137 -47.54 -24.16 -27.81
C ASN A 137 -46.82 -24.39 -26.47
N SER A 138 -47.55 -24.82 -25.44
CA SER A 138 -47.00 -25.07 -24.09
C SER A 138 -45.85 -26.10 -24.04
N SER A 139 -45.68 -26.94 -25.06
CA SER A 139 -44.57 -27.89 -25.16
C SER A 139 -43.20 -27.20 -25.34
N PHE A 140 -43.19 -25.96 -25.83
CA PHE A 140 -41.98 -25.17 -26.06
C PHE A 140 -41.44 -24.47 -24.80
N LYS A 141 -42.03 -24.68 -23.62
CA LYS A 141 -41.56 -24.09 -22.35
C LYS A 141 -40.11 -24.45 -21.98
N ARG A 142 -39.57 -25.56 -22.54
CA ARG A 142 -38.17 -25.99 -22.35
C ARG A 142 -37.27 -25.64 -23.52
N THR A 143 -37.82 -24.99 -24.54
CA THR A 143 -37.08 -24.66 -25.75
C THR A 143 -36.22 -23.44 -25.48
N GLY A 144 -34.90 -23.60 -25.61
CA GLY A 144 -33.96 -22.50 -25.51
C GLY A 144 -34.12 -21.55 -26.70
N MET A 145 -34.39 -20.29 -26.39
CA MET A 145 -34.38 -19.16 -27.32
C MET A 145 -33.01 -18.46 -27.23
N GLU A 146 -32.55 -17.89 -28.33
CA GLU A 146 -31.23 -17.27 -28.47
C GLU A 146 -31.33 -15.92 -29.17
N SER A 147 -30.68 -14.88 -28.62
CA SER A 147 -30.58 -13.56 -29.25
C SER A 147 -29.55 -13.54 -30.38
N GLN A 148 -29.56 -12.50 -31.21
CA GLN A 148 -28.37 -12.22 -31.99
C GLN A 148 -27.23 -11.76 -31.07
N PRO A 149 -25.97 -11.98 -31.46
CA PRO A 149 -24.82 -11.47 -30.72
C PRO A 149 -24.91 -9.95 -30.55
N PHE A 150 -24.84 -9.48 -29.30
CA PHE A 150 -24.58 -8.08 -28.99
C PHE A 150 -23.08 -7.85 -29.12
N LEU A 151 -22.70 -7.01 -30.08
CA LEU A 151 -21.32 -6.68 -30.40
C LEU A 151 -20.91 -5.36 -29.72
N ASN A 152 -19.60 -5.05 -29.79
CA ASN A 152 -19.02 -3.82 -29.24
C ASN A 152 -19.18 -3.69 -27.72
N MET A 153 -19.17 -4.82 -27.01
CA MET A 153 -19.23 -4.83 -25.55
C MET A 153 -17.83 -4.62 -24.97
N LYS A 154 -17.76 -3.90 -23.83
CA LYS A 154 -16.50 -3.64 -23.12
C LYS A 154 -16.12 -4.80 -22.20
N PHE A 155 -14.83 -5.01 -21.98
CA PHE A 155 -14.32 -6.00 -21.01
C PHE A 155 -14.57 -5.55 -19.57
N GLU A 156 -14.68 -6.52 -18.64
CA GLU A 156 -14.83 -6.30 -17.19
C GLU A 156 -15.91 -5.27 -16.77
N THR A 157 -16.96 -5.12 -17.59
CA THR A 157 -17.98 -4.08 -17.43
C THR A 157 -19.31 -4.69 -17.00
N ASP A 158 -20.02 -3.99 -16.13
CA ASP A 158 -21.31 -4.43 -15.59
C ASP A 158 -22.46 -4.02 -16.52
N TYR A 159 -23.28 -4.99 -16.91
CA TYR A 159 -24.46 -4.82 -17.76
C TYR A 159 -25.69 -5.44 -17.11
N PHE A 160 -26.86 -5.01 -17.57
CA PHE A 160 -28.09 -5.74 -17.32
C PHE A 160 -28.85 -5.99 -18.63
N VAL A 161 -29.56 -7.12 -18.67
CA VAL A 161 -30.44 -7.48 -19.77
C VAL A 161 -31.88 -7.63 -19.27
N LYS A 162 -32.82 -7.14 -20.07
CA LYS A 162 -34.26 -7.34 -19.89
C LYS A 162 -34.82 -8.05 -21.12
N ILE A 163 -35.58 -9.12 -20.88
CA ILE A 163 -36.25 -9.87 -21.93
C ILE A 163 -37.75 -9.62 -21.80
N VAL A 164 -38.30 -8.88 -22.76
CA VAL A 164 -39.69 -8.44 -22.77
C VAL A 164 -40.45 -9.25 -23.82
N PRO A 165 -41.32 -10.20 -23.44
CA PRO A 165 -42.23 -10.83 -24.38
C PRO A 165 -43.22 -9.79 -24.92
N PHE A 166 -43.59 -9.87 -26.20
CA PHE A 166 -44.62 -9.02 -26.78
C PHE A 166 -45.66 -9.84 -27.55
N PRO A 167 -46.94 -9.40 -27.59
CA PRO A 167 -47.48 -8.19 -26.97
C PRO A 167 -47.57 -8.29 -25.44
N SER A 168 -47.30 -7.21 -24.72
CA SER A 168 -47.27 -7.18 -23.25
C SER A 168 -48.34 -6.26 -22.67
N ILE A 169 -48.95 -6.66 -21.55
CA ILE A 169 -49.80 -5.79 -20.71
C ILE A 169 -48.93 -4.93 -19.78
N LYS A 170 -47.77 -5.46 -19.37
CA LYS A 170 -46.82 -4.78 -18.47
C LYS A 170 -45.94 -3.82 -19.24
N ASN A 171 -45.55 -2.72 -18.61
CA ASN A 171 -44.53 -1.82 -19.14
C ASN A 171 -43.15 -2.49 -19.11
N GLU A 172 -42.24 -2.05 -19.99
CA GLU A 172 -40.86 -2.55 -20.04
C GLU A 172 -40.12 -2.41 -18.70
N SER A 173 -40.45 -1.38 -17.92
CA SER A 173 -39.89 -1.12 -16.58
C SER A 173 -40.31 -2.14 -15.53
N SER A 174 -41.41 -2.86 -15.73
CA SER A 174 -41.93 -3.85 -14.78
C SER A 174 -41.23 -5.21 -14.89
N TYR A 175 -40.39 -5.42 -15.91
CA TYR A 175 -39.63 -6.65 -16.10
C TYR A 175 -38.32 -6.60 -15.31
N HIS A 176 -38.03 -7.68 -14.58
CA HIS A 176 -36.85 -7.79 -13.74
C HIS A 176 -35.57 -7.84 -14.59
N PRO A 177 -34.58 -6.96 -14.32
CA PRO A 177 -33.30 -7.01 -15.00
C PRO A 177 -32.46 -8.19 -14.51
N PHE A 178 -31.75 -8.85 -15.44
CA PHE A 178 -30.72 -9.83 -15.14
C PHE A 178 -29.34 -9.17 -15.25
N PHE A 179 -28.62 -9.09 -14.14
CA PHE A 179 -27.31 -8.46 -14.07
C PHE A 179 -26.20 -9.45 -14.37
N PHE A 180 -25.23 -9.03 -15.17
CA PHE A 180 -24.01 -9.80 -15.41
C PHE A 180 -22.82 -8.89 -15.68
N ARG A 181 -21.62 -9.42 -15.45
CA ARG A 181 -20.37 -8.73 -15.77
C ARG A 181 -19.70 -9.43 -16.95
N THR A 182 -19.18 -8.65 -17.89
CA THR A 182 -18.37 -9.20 -18.99
C THR A 182 -17.05 -9.74 -18.46
N ARG A 183 -16.55 -10.81 -19.07
CA ARG A 183 -15.28 -11.45 -18.68
C ARG A 183 -14.09 -10.53 -18.96
N ALA A 184 -12.98 -10.82 -18.28
CA ALA A 184 -11.71 -10.17 -18.49
C ALA A 184 -11.14 -10.48 -19.88
N CYS A 185 -10.34 -9.55 -20.40
CA CYS A 185 -9.80 -9.64 -21.76
C CYS A 185 -8.91 -10.86 -21.96
N ASP A 186 -8.04 -11.16 -20.99
CA ASP A 186 -7.10 -12.29 -20.99
C ASP A 186 -7.77 -13.67 -20.88
N LEU A 187 -9.05 -13.72 -20.50
CA LEU A 187 -9.84 -14.96 -20.45
C LEU A 187 -10.59 -15.24 -21.75
N LEU A 188 -10.99 -14.19 -22.47
CA LEU A 188 -11.74 -14.31 -23.73
C LEU A 188 -10.81 -14.33 -24.94
N LEU A 189 -9.76 -13.51 -24.90
CA LEU A 189 -8.68 -13.47 -25.86
C LEU A 189 -7.45 -14.15 -25.27
N GLN A 190 -6.43 -14.34 -26.10
CA GLN A 190 -5.13 -14.76 -25.61
C GLN A 190 -4.47 -13.63 -24.78
N PRO A 191 -3.74 -13.95 -23.70
CA PRO A 191 -3.21 -12.95 -22.76
C PRO A 191 -2.18 -11.99 -23.38
N ASP A 192 -1.57 -12.38 -24.49
CA ASP A 192 -0.59 -11.62 -25.27
C ASP A 192 -1.22 -10.74 -26.37
N ASN A 193 -2.55 -10.80 -26.55
CA ASN A 193 -3.25 -9.98 -27.54
C ASN A 193 -3.20 -8.49 -27.15
N LEU A 194 -2.74 -7.65 -28.08
CA LEU A 194 -2.60 -6.20 -27.92
C LEU A 194 -3.90 -5.49 -27.50
N ALA A 195 -5.07 -6.01 -27.86
CA ALA A 195 -6.37 -5.50 -27.44
C ALA A 195 -6.53 -5.49 -25.90
N CYS A 196 -5.81 -6.38 -25.20
CA CYS A 196 -5.84 -6.49 -23.74
C CYS A 196 -4.87 -5.54 -23.04
N LYS A 197 -3.97 -4.86 -23.76
CA LYS A 197 -3.01 -3.91 -23.20
C LYS A 197 -3.62 -2.88 -22.23
N PRO A 198 -4.70 -2.14 -22.57
CA PRO A 198 -5.26 -1.13 -21.68
C PRO A 198 -5.98 -1.72 -20.45
N PHE A 199 -6.30 -3.02 -20.47
CA PHE A 199 -6.96 -3.71 -19.37
C PHE A 199 -6.00 -4.53 -18.51
N TRP A 200 -4.72 -4.61 -18.91
CA TRP A 200 -3.74 -5.38 -18.19
C TRP A 200 -3.56 -4.85 -16.77
N LYS A 201 -3.53 -5.76 -15.79
CA LYS A 201 -3.16 -5.44 -14.40
C LYS A 201 -2.36 -6.63 -13.88
N PRO A 202 -1.28 -6.42 -13.12
CA PRO A 202 -0.54 -7.53 -12.55
C PRO A 202 -1.45 -8.27 -11.56
N ARG A 203 -1.46 -9.61 -11.59
CA ARG A 203 -2.34 -10.42 -10.74
C ARG A 203 -1.82 -10.39 -9.30
N SER A 204 -0.51 -10.55 -9.12
CA SER A 204 0.20 -10.38 -7.86
C SER A 204 0.90 -9.01 -7.78
N LEU A 205 0.86 -8.38 -6.61
CA LEU A 205 1.65 -7.20 -6.27
C LEU A 205 2.04 -7.37 -4.80
N ASN A 206 3.27 -7.80 -4.57
CA ASN A 206 3.77 -8.16 -3.26
C ASN A 206 4.87 -7.20 -2.82
N VAL A 207 4.91 -6.91 -1.54
CA VAL A 207 5.90 -6.02 -0.94
C VAL A 207 6.57 -6.76 0.20
N THR A 208 7.88 -6.97 0.09
CA THR A 208 8.71 -7.63 1.10
C THR A 208 9.67 -6.61 1.71
N GLN A 209 9.95 -6.76 3.00
CA GLN A 209 10.87 -5.90 3.73
C GLN A 209 12.22 -6.60 3.89
N HIS A 210 13.29 -5.97 3.41
CA HIS A 210 14.68 -6.40 3.56
C HIS A 210 15.44 -5.35 4.38
N GLY A 211 15.36 -5.45 5.71
CA GLY A 211 15.94 -4.45 6.60
C GLY A 211 15.23 -3.11 6.47
N VAL A 212 15.97 -2.07 6.08
CA VAL A 212 15.45 -0.71 5.82
C VAL A 212 14.91 -0.56 4.39
N ASP A 213 15.19 -1.54 3.53
CA ASP A 213 14.78 -1.51 2.13
C ASP A 213 13.46 -2.25 1.94
N LEU A 214 12.66 -1.74 1.00
CA LEU A 214 11.42 -2.34 0.56
C LEU A 214 11.59 -2.90 -0.84
N GLN A 215 11.31 -4.18 -1.02
CA GLN A 215 11.29 -4.81 -2.33
C GLN A 215 9.84 -4.99 -2.78
N VAL A 216 9.49 -4.34 -3.88
CA VAL A 216 8.18 -4.49 -4.51
C VAL A 216 8.31 -5.43 -5.70
N SER A 217 7.54 -6.51 -5.69
CA SER A 217 7.52 -7.54 -6.74
C SER A 217 6.12 -7.62 -7.37
N PHE A 218 6.06 -7.73 -8.69
CA PHE A 218 4.80 -7.83 -9.43
C PHE A 218 4.97 -8.68 -10.69
N ASP A 219 3.86 -9.25 -11.18
CA ASP A 219 3.87 -10.09 -12.38
C ASP A 219 4.30 -9.31 -13.63
N HIS A 220 5.05 -9.97 -14.51
CA HIS A 220 5.43 -9.39 -15.79
C HIS A 220 4.23 -9.14 -16.71
N ALA A 221 4.29 -8.02 -17.41
CA ALA A 221 3.41 -7.80 -18.54
C ALA A 221 3.92 -8.60 -19.76
N PRO A 222 3.02 -9.09 -20.62
CA PRO A 222 3.40 -9.67 -21.90
C PRO A 222 4.34 -8.73 -22.69
N HIS A 223 5.44 -9.26 -23.21
CA HIS A 223 6.41 -8.47 -23.98
C HIS A 223 5.78 -7.84 -25.24
N SER A 224 4.74 -8.46 -25.79
CA SER A 224 3.96 -7.93 -26.91
C SER A 224 3.37 -6.55 -26.62
N PHE A 225 3.05 -6.23 -25.36
CA PHE A 225 2.47 -4.93 -24.99
C PHE A 225 3.49 -3.79 -25.07
N GLY A 226 4.79 -4.09 -25.06
CA GLY A 226 5.84 -3.10 -25.28
C GLY A 226 5.99 -2.05 -24.17
N PHE A 227 5.57 -2.35 -22.94
CA PHE A 227 5.80 -1.47 -21.79
C PHE A 227 7.31 -1.33 -21.52
N ARG A 228 7.82 -0.09 -21.48
CA ARG A 228 9.27 0.16 -21.33
C ARG A 228 9.70 0.27 -19.88
N PHE A 229 8.84 0.84 -19.04
CA PHE A 229 9.08 1.07 -17.63
C PHE A 229 7.76 1.17 -16.88
N PHE A 230 7.79 0.83 -15.61
CA PHE A 230 6.70 1.05 -14.66
C PHE A 230 7.10 2.11 -13.65
N TYR A 231 6.16 2.95 -13.27
CA TYR A 231 6.31 3.94 -12.23
C TYR A 231 5.69 3.42 -10.94
N LEU A 232 6.52 3.33 -9.91
CA LEU A 232 6.08 3.05 -8.56
C LEU A 232 5.95 4.37 -7.79
N HIS A 233 4.73 4.79 -7.53
CA HIS A 233 4.42 5.94 -6.68
C HIS A 233 4.20 5.47 -5.25
N TYR A 234 4.90 6.04 -4.28
CA TYR A 234 4.75 5.67 -2.89
C TYR A 234 4.70 6.90 -1.99
N LYS A 235 3.85 6.86 -0.97
CA LYS A 235 3.76 7.90 0.07
C LYS A 235 3.40 7.29 1.41
N LEU A 236 3.74 7.98 2.50
CA LEU A 236 3.14 7.67 3.79
C LEU A 236 1.68 8.11 3.80
N LYS A 237 0.80 7.35 4.46
CA LYS A 237 -0.63 7.70 4.58
C LYS A 237 -0.86 9.11 5.13
N HIS A 238 0.00 9.55 6.05
CA HIS A 238 -0.12 10.80 6.78
C HIS A 238 0.84 11.90 6.31
N GLU A 239 1.57 11.69 5.21
CA GLU A 239 2.64 12.61 4.79
C GLU A 239 2.70 12.79 3.26
N GLY A 240 2.71 14.06 2.84
CA GLY A 240 3.34 14.56 1.61
C GLY A 240 2.84 14.07 0.25
N PRO A 241 3.46 14.60 -0.84
CA PRO A 241 3.23 14.15 -2.20
C PRO A 241 3.85 12.77 -2.47
N PHE A 242 3.36 12.07 -3.49
CA PHE A 242 3.92 10.78 -3.90
C PHE A 242 5.37 10.90 -4.38
N ARG A 243 6.25 10.06 -3.82
CA ARG A 243 7.59 9.82 -4.34
C ARG A 243 7.51 8.80 -5.47
N ARG A 244 8.39 8.91 -6.46
CA ARG A 244 8.38 8.06 -7.66
C ARG A 244 9.68 7.29 -7.83
N LYS A 245 9.58 5.97 -8.02
CA LYS A 245 10.68 5.09 -8.44
C LYS A 245 10.35 4.50 -9.81
N ILE A 246 11.36 4.40 -10.68
CA ILE A 246 11.22 3.76 -12.00
C ILE A 246 11.67 2.31 -11.89
N CYS A 247 10.83 1.42 -12.40
CA CYS A 247 10.99 -0.02 -12.48
C CYS A 247 11.17 -0.43 -13.93
N LYS A 248 12.19 -1.23 -14.24
CA LYS A 248 12.37 -1.83 -15.57
C LYS A 248 12.04 -3.31 -15.50
N GLN A 249 11.27 -3.79 -16.46
CA GLN A 249 10.98 -5.21 -16.59
C GLN A 249 12.20 -5.93 -17.16
N GLU A 250 12.67 -6.94 -16.45
CA GLU A 250 13.75 -7.80 -16.92
C GLU A 250 13.22 -8.81 -17.95
N GLN A 251 14.00 -9.18 -18.96
CA GLN A 251 13.50 -10.05 -20.04
C GLN A 251 13.42 -11.54 -19.64
N ASN A 252 14.16 -11.96 -18.60
CA ASN A 252 14.36 -13.38 -18.27
C ASN A 252 13.64 -13.85 -16.99
N ALA A 253 12.84 -13.00 -16.36
CA ALA A 253 12.09 -13.33 -15.14
C ALA A 253 10.58 -13.41 -15.40
N GLU A 254 9.83 -14.06 -14.51
CA GLU A 254 8.35 -14.04 -14.53
C GLU A 254 7.78 -12.85 -13.73
N THR A 255 8.58 -12.29 -12.83
CA THR A 255 8.20 -11.21 -11.92
C THR A 255 9.24 -10.09 -11.93
N THR A 256 8.77 -8.84 -11.95
CA THR A 256 9.62 -7.65 -11.90
C THR A 256 9.79 -7.26 -10.44
N CYS A 257 11.03 -7.10 -10.01
CA CYS A 257 11.38 -6.71 -8.66
C CYS A 257 12.02 -5.33 -8.65
N CYS A 258 11.53 -4.45 -7.77
CA CYS A 258 12.03 -3.11 -7.59
C CYS A 258 12.39 -2.83 -6.14
N LEU A 259 13.62 -2.38 -5.91
CA LEU A 259 14.09 -2.01 -4.59
C LEU A 259 13.89 -0.51 -4.34
N LEU A 260 13.18 -0.20 -3.26
CA LEU A 260 13.10 1.10 -2.63
C LEU A 260 14.09 1.13 -1.47
N GLN A 261 15.11 1.97 -1.58
CA GLN A 261 16.18 2.04 -0.59
C GLN A 261 15.89 3.06 0.49
N ASN A 262 16.30 2.75 1.72
CA ASN A 262 16.27 3.66 2.89
C ASN A 262 14.88 4.28 3.13
N VAL A 263 13.86 3.44 3.19
CA VAL A 263 12.48 3.90 3.39
C VAL A 263 12.20 4.05 4.90
N PRO A 264 11.75 5.22 5.39
CA PRO A 264 11.47 5.39 6.82
C PRO A 264 10.29 4.52 7.27
N PRO A 265 10.28 3.98 8.49
CA PRO A 265 9.18 3.13 8.96
C PRO A 265 7.85 3.89 9.03
N GLY A 266 6.74 3.22 8.70
CA GLY A 266 5.41 3.82 8.65
C GLY A 266 4.43 3.09 7.71
N ASP A 267 3.20 3.59 7.65
CA ASP A 267 2.18 3.07 6.75
C ASP A 267 2.27 3.70 5.36
N TYR A 268 2.58 2.89 4.36
CA TYR A 268 2.73 3.33 2.97
C TYR A 268 1.52 2.97 2.12
N ILE A 269 1.21 3.88 1.19
CA ILE A 269 0.40 3.62 0.02
C ILE A 269 1.35 3.53 -1.16
N ILE A 270 1.36 2.39 -1.83
CA ILE A 270 2.20 2.10 -3.00
C ILE A 270 1.27 1.89 -4.20
N GLU A 271 1.42 2.73 -5.21
CA GLU A 271 0.68 2.66 -6.47
C GLU A 271 1.64 2.30 -7.60
N LEU A 272 1.32 1.23 -8.31
CA LEU A 272 2.00 0.84 -9.54
C LEU A 272 1.24 1.40 -10.74
N VAL A 273 1.96 2.06 -11.63
CA VAL A 273 1.46 2.68 -12.85
C VAL A 273 2.37 2.31 -14.02
N ASP A 274 1.81 2.01 -15.19
CA ASP A 274 2.57 1.77 -16.43
C ASP A 274 2.98 3.07 -17.14
N ASP A 275 3.79 2.96 -18.19
CA ASP A 275 4.25 4.09 -18.99
C ASP A 275 3.12 4.89 -19.68
N SER A 276 2.01 4.23 -20.00
CA SER A 276 0.83 4.84 -20.62
C SER A 276 -0.23 5.29 -19.62
N ASN A 277 0.01 5.10 -18.31
CA ASN A 277 -0.90 5.47 -17.21
C ASN A 277 -2.32 4.89 -17.37
N THR A 278 -2.44 3.71 -17.99
CA THR A 278 -3.72 3.02 -18.21
C THR A 278 -4.03 2.03 -17.09
N THR A 279 -2.99 1.40 -16.56
CA THR A 279 -3.02 0.37 -15.55
C THR A 279 -2.61 1.00 -14.21
N ARG A 280 -3.45 0.84 -13.20
CA ARG A 280 -3.19 1.35 -11.85
C ARG A 280 -3.56 0.27 -10.85
N LYS A 281 -2.62 -0.09 -9.99
CA LYS A 281 -2.85 -1.01 -8.87
C LYS A 281 -2.28 -0.41 -7.59
N VAL A 282 -3.09 -0.38 -6.54
CA VAL A 282 -2.73 0.23 -5.25
C VAL A 282 -2.61 -0.86 -4.19
N MET A 283 -1.59 -0.75 -3.34
CA MET A 283 -1.33 -1.62 -2.20
C MET A 283 -1.03 -0.77 -0.96
N HIS A 284 -1.50 -1.23 0.20
CA HIS A 284 -1.17 -0.65 1.48
C HIS A 284 -0.17 -1.55 2.21
N TYR A 285 0.94 -1.01 2.68
CA TYR A 285 1.97 -1.78 3.37
C TYR A 285 2.49 -1.04 4.60
N ALA A 286 2.53 -1.71 5.74
CA ALA A 286 3.05 -1.17 6.99
C ALA A 286 4.51 -1.59 7.17
N LEU A 287 5.44 -0.64 6.99
CA LEU A 287 6.86 -0.87 7.18
C LEU A 287 7.22 -0.85 8.67
N LYS A 288 7.70 -1.98 9.19
CA LYS A 288 8.07 -2.09 10.61
C LYS A 288 9.46 -1.48 10.87
N PRO A 289 9.68 -0.78 11.99
CA PRO A 289 11.00 -0.31 12.38
C PRO A 289 11.96 -1.49 12.57
N VAL A 290 13.06 -1.50 11.83
CA VAL A 290 14.15 -2.47 12.06
C VAL A 290 15.05 -1.89 13.13
N HIS A 291 14.99 -2.48 14.32
CA HIS A 291 15.98 -2.19 15.36
C HIS A 291 17.33 -2.72 14.88
N SER A 292 18.36 -1.85 14.89
CA SER A 292 19.69 -2.33 14.57
C SER A 292 20.09 -3.40 15.60
N PRO A 293 20.68 -4.54 15.19
CA PRO A 293 21.17 -5.55 16.13
C PRO A 293 22.28 -5.00 17.05
N TRP A 294 22.83 -3.82 16.71
CA TRP A 294 23.83 -3.10 17.47
C TRP A 294 23.26 -2.11 18.50
N ALA A 295 21.95 -1.90 18.56
CA ALA A 295 21.33 -0.97 19.51
C ALA A 295 21.51 -1.39 20.97
N GLY A 296 21.66 -2.70 21.25
CA GLY A 296 22.01 -3.21 22.58
C GLY A 296 23.49 -2.94 22.93
N PRO A 297 24.45 -3.48 22.17
CA PRO A 297 25.88 -3.32 22.43
C PRO A 297 26.35 -1.86 22.47
N ILE A 298 25.85 -0.99 21.60
CA ILE A 298 26.25 0.42 21.56
C ILE A 298 25.69 1.18 22.77
N ARG A 299 24.47 0.90 23.22
CA ARG A 299 23.92 1.48 24.45
C ARG A 299 24.64 0.95 25.70
N ALA A 300 25.02 -0.32 25.71
CA ALA A 300 25.82 -0.90 26.79
C ALA A 300 27.19 -0.21 26.90
N VAL A 301 27.92 -0.08 25.79
CA VAL A 301 29.22 0.61 25.75
C VAL A 301 29.11 2.09 26.11
N ALA A 302 28.07 2.78 25.60
CA ALA A 302 27.84 4.19 25.89
C ALA A 302 27.49 4.47 27.37
N ILE A 303 26.96 3.48 28.10
CA ILE A 303 26.67 3.59 29.53
C ILE A 303 27.87 3.12 30.37
N THR A 304 28.51 2.01 30.01
CA THR A 304 29.60 1.44 30.81
C THR A 304 30.89 2.24 30.74
N VAL A 305 31.23 2.83 29.59
CA VAL A 305 32.49 3.58 29.43
C VAL A 305 32.51 4.84 30.29
N PRO A 306 31.48 5.72 30.28
CA PRO A 306 31.46 6.88 31.17
C PRO A 306 31.46 6.49 32.66
N LEU A 307 30.76 5.44 33.06
CA LEU A 307 30.75 4.98 34.45
C LEU A 307 32.12 4.50 34.92
N VAL A 308 32.84 3.73 34.09
CA VAL A 308 34.21 3.29 34.41
C VAL A 308 35.14 4.49 34.51
N VAL A 309 35.05 5.44 33.57
CA VAL A 309 35.87 6.66 33.58
C VAL A 309 35.59 7.51 34.82
N ILE A 310 34.33 7.75 35.18
CA ILE A 310 33.95 8.49 36.40
C ILE A 310 34.47 7.78 37.65
N SER A 311 34.37 6.45 37.72
CA SER A 311 34.88 5.68 38.87
C SER A 311 36.40 5.73 38.99
N ALA A 312 37.13 5.74 37.86
CA ALA A 312 38.58 5.92 37.84
C ALA A 312 38.97 7.33 38.31
N PHE A 313 38.25 8.37 37.86
CA PHE A 313 38.49 9.73 38.34
C PHE A 313 38.17 9.90 39.82
N ALA A 314 37.07 9.35 40.32
CA ALA A 314 36.71 9.40 41.73
C ALA A 314 37.74 8.71 42.64
N THR A 315 38.25 7.54 42.22
CA THR A 315 39.31 6.83 42.96
C THR A 315 40.63 7.58 42.93
N LEU A 316 41.03 8.16 41.80
CA LEU A 316 42.22 9.02 41.72
C LEU A 316 42.07 10.27 42.59
N PHE A 317 40.91 10.95 42.56
CA PHE A 317 40.66 12.12 43.39
C PHE A 317 40.69 11.78 44.88
N THR A 318 40.07 10.69 45.32
CA THR A 318 40.09 10.29 46.74
C THR A 318 41.50 9.92 47.22
N VAL A 319 42.32 9.25 46.40
CA VAL A 319 43.72 8.95 46.74
C VAL A 319 44.57 10.22 46.77
N MET A 320 44.38 11.14 45.83
CA MET A 320 45.09 12.43 45.82
C MET A 320 44.67 13.34 46.98
N CYS A 321 43.39 13.37 47.35
CA CYS A 321 42.90 14.09 48.52
C CYS A 321 43.46 13.51 49.83
N ARG A 322 43.52 12.18 49.97
CA ARG A 322 44.19 11.53 51.12
C ARG A 322 45.69 11.81 51.16
N LYS A 323 46.35 11.87 50.00
CA LYS A 323 47.79 12.16 49.92
C LYS A 323 48.12 13.63 50.23
N LYS A 324 47.19 14.56 50.02
CA LYS A 324 47.37 15.99 50.34
C LYS A 324 47.08 16.32 51.83
N GLN A 325 46.26 15.53 52.52
CA GLN A 325 45.95 15.73 53.95
C GLN A 325 47.08 15.31 54.92
N GLN A 326 48.10 14.57 54.48
CA GLN A 326 49.26 14.24 55.32
C GLN A 326 50.35 15.34 55.37
N GLY A 327 50.18 16.45 54.64
CA GLY A 327 51.21 17.50 54.50
C GLY A 327 50.97 18.81 55.25
N ILE A 328 49.83 19.01 55.94
CA ILE A 328 49.50 20.29 56.58
C ILE A 328 49.08 20.07 58.04
N SER A 329 50.07 19.99 58.93
CA SER A 329 49.90 20.26 60.36
C SER A 329 49.80 21.78 60.54
N VAL A 330 48.60 22.35 60.57
CA VAL A 330 48.42 23.75 61.03
C VAL A 330 48.59 23.77 62.55
N ARG A 331 49.64 24.47 62.99
CA ARG A 331 50.02 24.69 64.38
C ARG A 331 49.06 25.70 65.00
N CYS A 332 48.13 25.26 65.85
CA CYS A 332 47.33 26.17 66.69
C CYS A 332 48.19 26.72 67.83
N VAL A 333 48.28 28.04 67.96
CA VAL A 333 48.87 28.73 69.11
C VAL A 333 47.75 29.04 70.10
N PRO A 334 47.83 28.64 71.38
CA PRO A 334 46.87 29.03 72.40
C PRO A 334 47.22 30.40 72.98
N LEU A 335 46.27 31.33 72.99
CA LEU A 335 46.32 32.52 73.86
C LEU A 335 45.54 32.19 75.15
N GLY A 336 46.26 31.94 76.24
CA GLY A 336 45.72 31.80 77.60
C GLY A 336 45.37 33.16 78.23
N GLY A 337 44.75 33.29 79.41
CA GLY A 337 44.18 32.32 80.34
C GLY A 337 43.67 32.99 81.64
N ARG A 338 42.87 32.21 82.42
CA ARG A 338 42.62 32.23 83.90
C ARG A 338 41.75 33.36 84.53
N PRO A 339 41.21 33.17 85.78
CA PRO A 339 40.66 31.94 86.40
C PRO A 339 39.38 32.17 87.26
N GLY A 340 38.58 31.12 87.51
CA GLY A 340 37.66 31.12 88.66
C GLY A 340 36.60 30.01 88.66
N GLY A 341 36.65 29.12 89.67
CA GLY A 341 35.47 28.38 90.16
C GLY A 341 35.30 26.92 89.71
N MET A 342 35.60 26.01 90.65
CA MET A 342 35.38 24.56 90.71
C MET A 342 34.28 23.89 89.86
N ALA A 343 34.67 22.77 89.26
CA ALA A 343 33.99 21.48 89.13
C ALA A 343 32.60 21.41 88.45
N ALA A 344 32.58 20.87 87.22
CA ALA A 344 31.90 19.60 86.92
C ALA A 344 32.20 19.16 85.47
N GLU A 345 32.38 17.86 85.35
CA GLU A 345 32.66 17.04 84.19
C GLU A 345 31.65 17.22 83.04
N ARG A 346 32.14 17.61 81.87
CA ARG A 346 31.57 17.26 80.56
C ARG A 346 32.68 17.37 79.51
N GLU A 347 32.80 16.33 78.70
CA GLU A 347 33.75 16.21 77.60
C GLU A 347 33.67 17.44 76.68
N THR A 348 34.58 18.38 76.88
CA THR A 348 34.80 19.51 75.98
C THR A 348 35.62 19.01 74.78
N GLY A 349 34.97 18.27 73.89
CA GLY A 349 35.41 18.23 72.50
C GLY A 349 35.39 19.68 72.02
N SER A 350 36.56 20.31 71.96
CA SER A 350 36.72 21.66 71.45
C SER A 350 36.44 21.60 69.95
N THR A 351 35.17 21.73 69.57
CA THR A 351 34.78 21.72 68.16
C THR A 351 35.32 23.00 67.53
N CYS A 352 36.45 22.87 66.84
CA CYS A 352 37.07 23.95 66.10
C CYS A 352 36.26 24.12 64.81
N PHE A 353 35.32 25.07 64.81
CA PHE A 353 34.56 25.41 63.62
C PHE A 353 35.33 26.50 62.85
N VAL A 354 35.62 26.24 61.57
CA VAL A 354 36.10 27.29 60.67
C VAL A 354 34.89 28.14 60.32
N GLN A 355 34.92 29.42 60.70
CA GLN A 355 33.82 30.35 60.42
C GLN A 355 34.07 31.05 59.07
N VAL A 356 33.12 30.94 58.16
CA VAL A 356 33.20 31.45 56.78
C VAL A 356 32.07 32.45 56.58
N PHE A 357 32.40 33.65 56.12
CA PHE A 357 31.43 34.68 55.77
C PHE A 357 31.28 34.77 54.26
N LEU A 358 30.05 34.75 53.76
CA LEU A 358 29.75 34.80 52.33
C LEU A 358 28.87 36.02 52.04
N CYS A 359 29.47 37.03 51.40
CA CYS A 359 28.73 38.16 50.84
C CYS A 359 28.35 37.89 49.39
N TYR A 360 27.08 38.06 49.05
CA TYR A 360 26.59 37.89 47.68
C TYR A 360 25.57 38.96 47.29
N SER A 361 25.35 39.10 45.98
CA SER A 361 24.44 40.09 45.38
C SER A 361 23.23 39.39 44.75
N SER A 362 22.04 39.97 44.96
CA SER A 362 20.78 39.49 44.38
C SER A 362 20.60 39.92 42.92
N LYS A 363 21.33 40.93 42.45
CA LYS A 363 21.37 41.36 41.03
C LYS A 363 21.98 40.35 40.08
N ASP A 364 22.79 39.42 40.58
CA ASP A 364 23.41 38.35 39.78
C ASP A 364 22.40 37.26 39.35
N GLY A 365 21.14 37.37 39.79
CA GLY A 365 20.02 36.55 39.33
C GLY A 365 19.81 35.25 40.11
N GLN A 366 18.66 34.62 39.90
CA GLN A 366 18.20 33.48 40.73
C GLN A 366 19.13 32.26 40.66
N ASN A 367 19.78 32.03 39.52
CA ASN A 367 20.72 30.93 39.37
C ASN A 367 21.97 31.12 40.25
N HIS A 368 22.46 32.36 40.37
CA HIS A 368 23.60 32.67 41.26
C HIS A 368 23.22 32.46 42.74
N MET A 369 22.02 32.92 43.13
CA MET A 369 21.49 32.72 44.48
C MET A 369 21.42 31.24 44.87
N ASN A 370 20.93 30.39 43.98
CA ASN A 370 20.84 28.95 44.22
C ASN A 370 22.23 28.32 44.37
N VAL A 371 23.21 28.76 43.56
CA VAL A 371 24.60 28.27 43.66
C VAL A 371 25.23 28.67 45.00
N VAL A 372 25.05 29.92 45.43
CA VAL A 372 25.57 30.40 46.73
C VAL A 372 24.95 29.62 47.89
N GLN A 373 23.64 29.36 47.85
CA GLN A 373 22.96 28.57 48.88
C GLN A 373 23.45 27.12 48.89
N CYS A 374 23.52 26.45 47.73
CA CYS A 374 24.06 25.09 47.62
C CYS A 374 25.52 25.02 48.11
N PHE A 375 26.32 26.06 47.84
CA PHE A 375 27.69 26.13 48.32
C PHE A 375 27.77 26.30 49.84
N ALA A 376 26.92 27.15 50.42
CA ALA A 376 26.82 27.30 51.88
C ALA A 376 26.42 25.97 52.56
N TYR A 377 25.42 25.26 52.01
CA TYR A 377 25.04 23.94 52.51
C TYR A 377 26.17 22.91 52.38
N PHE A 378 26.90 22.92 51.27
CA PHE A 378 28.05 22.05 51.10
C PHE A 378 29.12 22.29 52.18
N LEU A 379 29.42 23.55 52.50
CA LEU A 379 30.38 23.91 53.54
C LEU A 379 29.91 23.49 54.94
N GLN A 380 28.62 23.56 55.22
CA GLN A 380 28.06 23.12 56.50
C GLN A 380 28.10 21.59 56.64
N ASP A 381 27.59 20.85 55.64
CA ASP A 381 27.39 19.41 55.73
C ASP A 381 28.68 18.60 55.52
N PHE A 382 29.55 19.03 54.60
CA PHE A 382 30.73 18.25 54.22
C PHE A 382 32.03 18.78 54.83
N CYS A 383 32.12 20.08 55.12
CA CYS A 383 33.32 20.68 55.69
C CYS A 383 33.20 20.98 57.19
N GLY A 384 32.00 20.88 57.77
CA GLY A 384 31.75 21.19 59.18
C GLY A 384 32.04 22.65 59.52
N CYS A 385 31.93 23.56 58.55
CA CYS A 385 32.16 24.99 58.73
C CYS A 385 30.91 25.70 59.24
N GLU A 386 31.09 26.73 60.06
CA GLU A 386 30.00 27.64 60.43
C GLU A 386 29.92 28.75 59.38
N VAL A 387 28.81 28.83 58.63
CA VAL A 387 28.67 29.75 57.50
C VAL A 387 27.68 30.86 57.83
N ALA A 388 28.11 32.11 57.69
CA ALA A 388 27.26 33.30 57.78
C ALA A 388 27.08 33.93 56.39
N LEU A 389 25.83 34.27 56.04
CA LEU A 389 25.44 34.77 54.73
C LEU A 389 24.92 36.21 54.85
N ASP A 390 25.35 37.10 53.96
CA ASP A 390 24.86 38.48 53.89
C ASP A 390 24.66 38.98 52.46
N LEU A 391 23.61 39.79 52.27
CA LEU A 391 23.25 40.41 50.99
C LEU A 391 23.92 41.77 50.87
N TRP A 392 24.85 41.91 49.92
CA TRP A 392 25.61 43.13 49.72
C TRP A 392 24.75 44.38 49.40
N GLU A 393 23.54 44.18 48.88
CA GLU A 393 22.71 45.26 48.34
C GLU A 393 21.89 46.02 49.38
N ASP A 394 21.79 45.54 50.62
CA ASP A 394 21.06 46.21 51.71
C ASP A 394 21.79 47.44 52.29
N ARG A 395 22.89 47.85 51.66
CA ARG A 395 23.78 48.94 52.11
C ARG A 395 23.21 50.37 52.01
N SER A 396 22.04 50.58 51.40
CA SER A 396 21.43 51.92 51.32
C SER A 396 20.61 52.32 52.56
N VAL A 397 20.35 51.40 53.50
CA VAL A 397 19.68 51.72 54.77
C VAL A 397 20.52 51.14 55.91
N PHE A 398 21.55 51.88 56.34
CA PHE A 398 22.30 51.56 57.55
C PHE A 398 21.38 51.66 58.77
N ARG A 399 20.74 50.55 59.18
CA ARG A 399 20.32 50.39 60.57
C ARG A 399 21.60 50.19 61.39
N GLU A 400 21.78 51.02 62.40
CA GLU A 400 22.94 51.14 63.31
C GLU A 400 23.27 49.86 64.14
N GLY A 401 22.75 48.70 63.74
CA GLY A 401 23.12 47.39 64.27
C GLY A 401 23.51 46.35 63.20
N GLN A 402 23.21 46.59 61.92
CA GLN A 402 23.64 45.70 60.83
C GLN A 402 25.13 45.89 60.50
N ARG A 403 25.65 47.12 60.61
CA ARG A 403 27.05 47.42 60.34
C ARG A 403 27.96 46.76 61.38
N GLU A 404 27.58 46.85 62.64
CA GLU A 404 28.28 46.28 63.78
C GLU A 404 28.27 44.75 63.68
N TRP A 405 27.16 44.15 63.26
CA TRP A 405 27.06 42.72 63.01
C TRP A 405 27.97 42.24 61.88
N VAL A 406 28.02 42.93 60.74
CA VAL A 406 28.91 42.57 59.62
C VAL A 406 30.37 42.74 60.02
N ILE A 407 30.73 43.83 60.71
CA ILE A 407 32.10 44.05 61.21
C ILE A 407 32.50 42.94 62.18
N GLN A 408 31.60 42.56 63.10
CA GLN A 408 31.83 41.45 64.02
C GLN A 408 32.03 40.13 63.26
N LYS A 409 31.20 39.83 62.25
CA LYS A 409 31.31 38.60 61.47
C LYS A 409 32.55 38.53 60.59
N ILE A 410 33.01 39.65 60.06
CA ILE A 410 34.31 39.76 59.36
C ILE A 410 35.47 39.48 60.33
N HIS A 411 35.41 40.00 61.56
CA HIS A 411 36.46 39.77 62.56
C HIS A 411 36.48 38.33 63.11
N GLU A 412 35.31 37.70 63.22
CA GLU A 412 35.18 36.32 63.70
C GLU A 412 35.49 35.28 62.60
N SER A 413 35.30 35.64 61.33
CA SER A 413 35.49 34.71 60.21
C SER A 413 36.96 34.57 59.81
N GLN A 414 37.37 33.33 59.54
CA GLN A 414 38.71 33.02 59.05
C GLN A 414 38.81 33.21 57.53
N PHE A 415 37.66 33.15 56.82
CA PHE A 415 37.55 33.32 55.38
C PHE A 415 36.32 34.16 55.04
N ILE A 416 36.48 35.08 54.08
CA ILE A 416 35.45 36.00 53.56
C ILE A 416 35.39 35.87 52.04
#